data_AF-A0AAX6MCD5-F1
#
_entry.id   AF-A0AAX6MCD5-F1
#
_cell.length_a   1.000
_cell.length_b   1.000
_cell.length_c   1.000
_cell.angle_alpha   90.00
_cell.angle_beta   90.00
_cell.angle_gamma   90.00
#
_symmetry.space_group_name_H-M   'P 1'
#
loop_
_entity.id
_entity.type
_entity.pdbx_description
1 polymer ?
#
loop_
_entity_poly.entity_id
_entity_poly.type
_entity_poly.pdbx_seq_one_letter_code
_entity_poly.pdbx_strand_id
1 'polypeptide(L)'
;MTRIIQYGLAIEAILNIAGAILFILYPNWCLSFAIAPSPKNITSGIPPSSALLWQVYGALVLALTVPLVLCIPDSKAIAEKRRIVFATLIAGEVFLEAILLWHVFQPDNSGFTSTSLILSAAFLLPALSWHTFAAYIRPGLMNSDSGPSTGATKKTL
;
A
#
# COMPACT_ATOMS: atom_id res chain seq x y z
N MET A 1 11.03 -20.11 3.39
CA MET A 1 10.01 -19.18 3.92
C MET A 1 9.58 -18.14 2.88
N THR A 2 10.20 -18.10 1.70
CA THR A 2 9.95 -17.11 0.65
C THR A 2 8.53 -17.13 0.08
N ARG A 3 7.84 -18.28 0.13
CA ARG A 3 6.47 -18.39 -0.39
C ARG A 3 5.47 -17.49 0.33
N ILE A 4 5.65 -17.24 1.62
CA ILE A 4 4.74 -16.38 2.40
C ILE A 4 4.84 -14.94 1.90
N ILE A 5 6.07 -14.42 1.71
CA ILE A 5 6.26 -13.07 1.19
C ILE A 5 5.85 -12.96 -0.27
N GLN A 6 6.05 -14.01 -1.07
CA GLN A 6 5.58 -14.08 -2.46
C GLN A 6 4.06 -13.96 -2.56
N TYR A 7 3.33 -14.74 -1.78
CA TYR A 7 1.87 -14.67 -1.77
C TYR A 7 1.38 -13.33 -1.23
N GLY A 8 1.99 -12.81 -0.15
CA GLY A 8 1.66 -11.49 0.39
C GLY A 8 1.82 -10.39 -0.68
N LEU A 9 2.99 -10.33 -1.31
CA LEU A 9 3.29 -9.36 -2.39
C LEU A 9 2.37 -9.53 -3.61
N ALA A 10 2.04 -10.76 -3.99
CA ALA A 10 1.15 -11.02 -5.12
C ALA A 10 -0.28 -10.57 -4.83
N ILE A 11 -0.80 -10.88 -3.64
CA ILE A 11 -2.13 -10.45 -3.19
C ILE A 11 -2.20 -8.92 -3.14
N GLU A 12 -1.20 -8.29 -2.52
CA GLU A 12 -1.12 -6.84 -2.41
C GLU A 12 -1.05 -6.16 -3.78
N ALA A 13 -0.21 -6.66 -4.69
CA ALA A 13 -0.12 -6.13 -6.04
C ALA A 13 -1.46 -6.23 -6.79
N ILE A 14 -2.17 -7.35 -6.65
CA ILE A 14 -3.49 -7.53 -7.27
C ILE A 14 -4.49 -6.51 -6.71
N LEU A 15 -4.54 -6.33 -5.39
CA LEU A 15 -5.45 -5.38 -4.74
C LEU A 15 -5.12 -3.94 -5.12
N ASN A 16 -3.84 -3.57 -5.16
CA ASN A 16 -3.40 -2.24 -5.57
C ASN A 16 -3.75 -1.96 -7.03
N ILE A 17 -3.52 -2.92 -7.95
CA ILE A 17 -3.88 -2.77 -9.36
C ILE A 17 -5.40 -2.61 -9.51
N ALA A 18 -6.18 -3.47 -8.87
CA ALA A 18 -7.64 -3.42 -8.94
C ALA A 18 -8.19 -2.09 -8.39
N GLY A 19 -7.72 -1.66 -7.22
CA GLY A 19 -8.10 -0.40 -6.60
C GLY A 19 -7.69 0.82 -7.43
N ALA A 20 -6.45 0.84 -7.91
CA ALA A 20 -5.95 1.95 -8.72
C ALA A 20 -6.66 2.08 -10.06
N ILE A 21 -7.01 0.98 -10.72
CA ILE A 21 -7.82 1.01 -11.95
C ILE A 21 -9.17 1.67 -11.66
N LEU A 22 -9.82 1.35 -10.55
CA LEU A 22 -11.07 2.01 -10.14
C LEU A 22 -10.86 3.50 -9.88
N PHE A 23 -9.78 3.89 -9.19
CA PHE A 23 -9.47 5.30 -8.91
C PHE A 23 -9.24 6.11 -10.19
N ILE A 24 -8.60 5.51 -11.20
CA ILE A 24 -8.29 6.17 -12.47
C ILE A 24 -9.54 6.25 -13.36
N LEU A 25 -10.28 5.16 -13.52
CA LEU A 25 -11.40 5.09 -14.46
C LEU A 25 -12.71 5.65 -13.89
N TYR A 26 -12.91 5.58 -12.58
CA TYR A 26 -14.16 5.96 -11.92
C TYR A 26 -13.96 6.86 -10.68
N PRO A 27 -13.16 7.96 -10.78
CA PRO A 27 -12.81 8.78 -9.62
C PRO A 27 -14.02 9.40 -8.92
N ASN A 28 -15.01 9.86 -9.69
CA ASN A 28 -16.23 10.45 -9.14
C ASN A 28 -17.05 9.43 -8.34
N TRP A 29 -17.12 8.18 -8.80
CA TRP A 29 -17.84 7.13 -8.07
C TRP A 29 -17.14 6.83 -6.74
N CYS A 30 -15.82 6.68 -6.73
CA CYS A 30 -15.05 6.48 -5.50
C CYS A 30 -15.22 7.63 -4.51
N LEU A 31 -15.07 8.87 -4.99
CA LEU A 31 -15.15 10.06 -4.15
C LEU A 31 -16.57 10.33 -3.63
N SER A 32 -17.62 9.82 -4.30
CA SER A 32 -19.00 9.99 -3.85
C SER A 32 -19.28 9.37 -2.48
N PHE A 33 -18.50 8.36 -2.07
CA PHE A 33 -18.60 7.74 -0.75
C PHE A 33 -17.84 8.49 0.35
N ALA A 34 -16.96 9.43 -0.03
CA ALA A 34 -15.98 10.01 0.88
C ALA A 34 -16.23 11.49 1.17
N ILE A 35 -16.68 12.25 0.17
CA ILE A 35 -16.87 13.70 0.28
C ILE A 35 -18.03 14.06 1.21
N ALA A 36 -17.78 15.03 2.10
CA ALA A 36 -18.82 15.52 3.00
C ALA A 36 -19.86 16.39 2.27
N PRO A 37 -21.16 16.23 2.56
CA PRO A 37 -22.17 17.17 2.08
C PRO A 37 -21.89 18.57 2.65
N SER A 38 -21.68 19.57 1.80
CA SER A 38 -21.47 20.95 2.22
C SER A 38 -22.65 21.83 1.79
N PRO A 39 -23.13 22.78 2.62
CA PRO A 39 -24.15 23.75 2.23
C PRO A 39 -23.76 24.60 1.01
N LYS A 40 -22.44 24.81 0.79
CA LYS A 40 -21.91 25.47 -0.42
C LYS A 40 -21.90 24.57 -1.67
N ASN A 41 -22.09 23.27 -1.50
CA ASN A 41 -22.05 22.24 -2.53
C ASN A 41 -23.39 21.52 -2.74
N ILE A 42 -24.52 22.11 -2.29
CA ILE A 42 -25.84 21.50 -2.51
C ILE A 42 -26.15 21.37 -4.01
N THR A 43 -25.51 22.16 -4.87
CA THR A 43 -25.63 22.12 -6.33
C THR A 43 -24.35 21.75 -7.09
N SER A 44 -23.16 21.84 -6.47
CA SER A 44 -21.89 21.49 -7.11
C SER A 44 -21.46 20.09 -6.68
N GLY A 45 -21.51 19.16 -7.62
CA GLY A 45 -20.96 17.82 -7.47
C GLY A 45 -19.46 17.82 -7.18
N ILE A 46 -18.86 16.64 -7.22
CA ILE A 46 -17.44 16.40 -6.92
C ILE A 46 -16.56 17.35 -7.75
N PRO A 47 -15.70 18.17 -7.10
CA PRO A 47 -14.84 19.10 -7.82
C PRO A 47 -13.95 18.36 -8.84
N PRO A 48 -13.80 18.87 -10.08
CA PRO A 48 -12.94 18.22 -11.08
C PRO A 48 -11.48 18.08 -10.63
N SER A 49 -10.99 19.04 -9.83
CA SER A 49 -9.64 18.96 -9.24
C SER A 49 -9.50 17.80 -8.26
N SER A 50 -10.51 17.52 -7.44
CA SER A 50 -10.52 16.35 -6.54
C SER A 50 -10.53 15.05 -7.33
N ALA A 51 -11.33 14.97 -8.39
CA ALA A 51 -11.35 13.80 -9.28
C ALA A 51 -9.98 13.57 -9.93
N LEU A 52 -9.35 14.63 -10.45
CA LEU A 52 -8.00 14.55 -11.03
C LEU A 52 -6.96 14.09 -10.00
N LEU A 53 -6.96 14.68 -8.79
CA LEU A 53 -6.04 14.29 -7.72
C LEU A 53 -6.23 12.82 -7.32
N TRP A 54 -7.47 12.32 -7.36
CA TRP A 54 -7.76 10.91 -7.10
C TRP A 54 -7.20 9.99 -8.20
N GLN A 55 -7.27 10.41 -9.47
CA GLN A 55 -6.63 9.67 -10.57
C GLN A 55 -5.11 9.68 -10.45
N VAL A 56 -4.51 10.83 -10.09
CA VAL A 56 -3.06 10.94 -9.83
C VAL A 56 -2.64 10.03 -8.69
N TYR A 57 -3.43 9.96 -7.63
CA TYR A 57 -3.21 9.01 -6.53
C TYR A 57 -3.26 7.56 -7.02
N GLY A 58 -4.25 7.17 -7.83
CA GLY A 58 -4.30 5.85 -8.46
C GLY A 58 -3.05 5.54 -9.31
N ALA A 59 -2.57 6.50 -10.09
CA ALA A 59 -1.35 6.33 -10.88
C ALA A 59 -0.10 6.14 -9.99
N LEU A 60 -0.01 6.85 -8.86
CA LEU A 60 1.06 6.67 -7.88
C LEU A 60 1.00 5.28 -7.23
N VAL A 61 -0.19 4.78 -6.90
CA VAL A 61 -0.37 3.41 -6.37
C VAL A 61 0.11 2.37 -7.39
N LEU A 62 -0.20 2.52 -8.69
CA LEU A 62 0.34 1.65 -9.73
C LEU A 62 1.86 1.74 -9.82
N ALA A 63 2.42 2.95 -9.77
CA ALA A 63 3.87 3.16 -9.83
C ALA A 63 4.59 2.47 -8.66
N LEU A 64 4.05 2.55 -7.44
CA LEU A 64 4.57 1.86 -6.26
C LEU A 64 4.30 0.35 -6.26
N THR A 65 3.34 -0.12 -7.08
CA THR A 65 3.07 -1.55 -7.26
C THR A 65 4.13 -2.24 -8.14
N VAL A 66 4.77 -1.52 -9.06
CA VAL A 66 5.84 -2.07 -9.90
C VAL A 66 6.99 -2.68 -9.07
N PRO A 67 7.63 -1.96 -8.11
CA PRO A 67 8.68 -2.54 -7.30
C PRO A 67 8.19 -3.70 -6.39
N LEU A 68 6.92 -3.69 -5.95
CA LEU A 68 6.31 -4.82 -5.24
C LEU A 68 6.29 -6.08 -6.11
N VAL A 69 5.81 -5.98 -7.35
CA VAL A 69 5.77 -7.09 -8.31
C VAL A 69 7.18 -7.61 -8.60
N LEU A 70 8.15 -6.71 -8.80
CA LEU A 70 9.55 -7.08 -9.02
C LEU A 70 10.20 -7.77 -7.81
N CYS A 71 9.62 -7.64 -6.62
CA CYS A 71 10.09 -8.31 -5.41
C CYS A 71 9.53 -9.73 -5.21
N ILE A 72 8.57 -10.15 -6.03
CA ILE A 72 7.95 -11.49 -5.93
C ILE A 72 8.98 -12.60 -6.22
N PRO A 73 9.74 -12.61 -7.33
CA PRO A 73 10.61 -13.75 -7.62
C PRO A 73 11.64 -14.01 -6.51
N ASP A 74 11.97 -15.29 -6.28
CA ASP A 74 12.99 -15.64 -5.29
C ASP A 74 14.38 -15.55 -5.90
N SER A 75 15.18 -14.60 -5.43
CA SER A 75 16.59 -14.43 -5.80
C SER A 75 17.31 -13.66 -4.71
N LYS A 76 18.60 -13.95 -4.49
CA LYS A 76 19.45 -13.19 -3.56
C LYS A 76 19.50 -11.70 -3.89
N ALA A 77 19.64 -11.36 -5.17
CA ALA A 77 19.69 -9.97 -5.62
C ALA A 77 18.36 -9.22 -5.41
N ILE A 78 17.23 -9.94 -5.37
CA ILE A 78 15.92 -9.38 -5.08
C ILE A 78 15.73 -9.24 -3.56
N ALA A 79 16.14 -10.25 -2.79
CA ALA A 79 16.07 -10.23 -1.33
C ALA A 79 16.76 -9.00 -0.72
N GLU A 80 17.94 -8.62 -1.24
CA GLU A 80 18.65 -7.41 -0.80
C GLU A 80 17.85 -6.12 -1.07
N LYS A 81 17.07 -6.09 -2.16
CA LYS A 81 16.28 -4.91 -2.56
C LYS A 81 14.95 -4.80 -1.83
N ARG A 82 14.36 -5.92 -1.39
CA ARG A 82 13.08 -5.96 -0.65
C ARG A 82 13.06 -5.01 0.53
N ARG A 83 14.17 -4.90 1.27
CA ARG A 83 14.26 -4.02 2.44
C ARG A 83 14.06 -2.54 2.10
N ILE A 84 14.64 -2.08 0.98
CA ILE A 84 14.50 -0.69 0.52
C ILE A 84 13.07 -0.42 0.06
N VAL A 85 12.48 -1.37 -0.67
CA VAL A 85 11.08 -1.28 -1.14
C VAL A 85 10.13 -1.19 0.04
N PHE A 86 10.25 -2.08 1.03
CA PHE A 86 9.39 -2.08 2.21
C PHE A 86 9.59 -0.83 3.06
N ALA A 87 10.82 -0.35 3.24
CA ALA A 87 11.07 0.91 3.96
C ALA A 87 10.40 2.12 3.27
N THR A 88 10.40 2.13 1.94
CA THR A 88 9.74 3.18 1.14
C THR A 88 8.22 3.14 1.32
N LEU A 89 7.62 1.94 1.28
CA LEU A 89 6.18 1.75 1.47
C LEU A 89 5.75 2.15 2.89
N ILE A 90 6.47 1.68 3.91
CA ILE A 90 6.21 2.04 5.31
C ILE A 90 6.26 3.55 5.50
N ALA A 91 7.28 4.23 4.94
CA ALA A 91 7.39 5.68 5.04
C ALA A 91 6.16 6.37 4.40
N GLY A 92 5.79 5.98 3.19
CA GLY A 92 4.62 6.52 2.50
C GLY A 92 3.32 6.30 3.27
N GLU A 93 3.09 5.08 3.76
CA GLU A 93 1.91 4.70 4.54
C GLU A 93 1.82 5.48 5.85
N VAL A 94 2.94 5.63 6.57
CA VAL A 94 2.99 6.44 7.81
C VAL A 94 2.64 7.90 7.54
N PHE A 95 3.17 8.50 6.46
CA PHE A 95 2.82 9.88 6.12
C PHE A 95 1.34 10.03 5.73
N LEU A 96 0.78 9.07 4.99
CA LEU A 96 -0.64 9.06 4.63
C LEU A 96 -1.54 8.92 5.87
N GLU A 97 -1.25 7.96 6.74
CA GLU A 97 -1.95 7.75 8.02
C GLU A 97 -1.91 9.01 8.88
N ALA A 98 -0.73 9.63 9.01
CA ALA A 98 -0.59 10.86 9.80
C ALA A 98 -1.49 11.99 9.26
N ILE A 99 -1.56 12.18 7.94
CA ILE A 99 -2.42 13.19 7.31
C ILE A 99 -3.90 12.86 7.53
N LEU A 100 -4.31 11.61 7.33
CA LEU A 100 -5.70 11.19 7.50
C LEU A 100 -6.17 11.40 8.95
N LEU A 101 -5.38 10.92 9.92
CA LEU A 101 -5.67 11.07 11.34
C LEU A 101 -5.64 12.53 11.78
N TRP A 102 -4.73 13.34 11.26
CA TRP A 102 -4.72 14.78 11.50
C TRP A 102 -6.03 15.44 11.07
N HIS A 103 -6.56 15.07 9.90
CA HIS A 103 -7.82 15.60 9.40
C HIS A 103 -9.06 15.04 10.11
N VAL A 104 -8.97 13.90 10.80
CA VAL A 104 -10.04 13.44 11.71
C VAL A 104 -10.28 14.46 12.84
N PHE A 105 -9.21 15.11 13.33
CA PHE A 105 -9.31 16.16 14.36
C PHE A 105 -9.64 17.55 13.80
N GLN A 106 -9.72 17.70 12.47
CA GLN A 106 -10.06 18.96 11.79
C GLN A 106 -11.14 18.75 10.72
N PRO A 107 -12.35 18.33 11.13
CA PRO A 107 -13.41 17.94 10.21
C PRO A 107 -13.84 19.07 9.26
N ASP A 108 -13.81 20.32 9.72
CA ASP A 108 -14.25 21.48 8.92
C ASP A 108 -13.29 21.82 7.76
N ASN A 109 -12.04 21.35 7.81
CA ASN A 109 -10.97 21.70 6.87
C ASN A 109 -10.62 20.57 5.89
N SER A 110 -11.18 19.37 6.06
CA SER A 110 -10.79 18.19 5.27
C SER A 110 -11.52 18.06 3.93
N GLY A 111 -12.78 18.51 3.86
CA GLY A 111 -13.67 18.25 2.73
C GLY A 111 -14.21 16.81 2.64
N PHE A 112 -13.81 15.95 3.58
CA PHE A 112 -14.20 14.54 3.68
C PHE A 112 -15.08 14.30 4.91
N THR A 113 -15.93 13.28 4.86
CA THR A 113 -16.66 12.85 6.05
C THR A 113 -15.69 12.26 7.07
N SER A 114 -15.89 12.50 8.37
CA SER A 114 -15.07 11.89 9.42
C SER A 114 -15.07 10.36 9.33
N THR A 115 -16.21 9.76 8.98
CA THR A 115 -16.33 8.32 8.74
C THR A 115 -15.40 7.86 7.64
N SER A 116 -15.33 8.56 6.50
CA SER A 116 -14.43 8.19 5.41
C SER A 116 -12.96 8.31 5.81
N LEU A 117 -12.57 9.36 6.55
CA LEU A 117 -11.19 9.53 7.02
C LEU A 117 -10.77 8.39 7.95
N ILE A 118 -11.64 8.02 8.90
CA ILE A 118 -11.40 6.91 9.83
C ILE A 118 -11.33 5.58 9.08
N LEU A 119 -12.26 5.33 8.14
CA LEU A 119 -12.27 4.11 7.34
C LEU A 119 -11.05 4.01 6.43
N SER A 120 -10.61 5.13 5.82
CA SER A 120 -9.41 5.17 4.99
C SER A 120 -8.16 4.89 5.82
N ALA A 121 -8.02 5.49 7.00
CA ALA A 121 -6.95 5.16 7.94
C ALA A 121 -6.99 3.67 8.31
N ALA A 122 -8.14 3.18 8.78
CA ALA A 122 -8.29 1.77 9.14
C ALA A 122 -7.98 0.79 7.98
N PHE A 123 -8.26 1.18 6.73
CA PHE A 123 -7.99 0.36 5.55
C PHE A 123 -6.50 0.30 5.17
N LEU A 124 -5.69 1.28 5.55
CA LEU A 124 -4.25 1.30 5.32
C LEU A 124 -3.47 0.47 6.36
N LEU A 125 -4.03 0.31 7.57
CA LEU A 125 -3.39 -0.43 8.67
C LEU A 125 -2.94 -1.86 8.32
N PRO A 126 -3.69 -2.69 7.58
CA PRO A 126 -3.24 -4.03 7.22
C PRO A 126 -1.95 -4.02 6.39
N ALA A 127 -1.83 -3.11 5.40
CA ALA A 127 -0.65 -3.00 4.56
C ALA A 127 0.55 -2.51 5.37
N LEU A 128 0.37 -1.42 6.15
CA LEU A 128 1.41 -0.90 7.04
C LEU A 128 1.87 -1.93 8.07
N SER A 129 0.94 -2.67 8.66
CA SER A 129 1.23 -3.75 9.61
C SER A 129 2.02 -4.87 8.94
N TRP A 130 1.61 -5.28 7.73
CA TRP A 130 2.29 -6.30 6.95
C TRP A 130 3.72 -5.89 6.62
N HIS A 131 3.93 -4.68 6.10
CA HIS A 131 5.26 -4.19 5.76
C HIS A 131 6.15 -4.07 6.99
N THR A 132 5.64 -3.50 8.07
CA THR A 132 6.38 -3.35 9.34
C THR A 132 6.74 -4.71 9.93
N PHE A 133 5.79 -5.66 9.91
CA PHE A 133 6.02 -7.02 10.39
C PHE A 133 7.11 -7.73 9.58
N ALA A 134 7.01 -7.70 8.25
CA ALA A 134 8.00 -8.34 7.38
C ALA A 134 9.38 -7.69 7.48
N ALA A 135 9.45 -6.36 7.63
CA ALA A 135 10.72 -5.61 7.63
C ALA A 135 11.45 -5.66 8.98
N TYR A 136 10.73 -5.57 10.10
CA TYR A 136 11.33 -5.35 11.42
C TYR A 136 11.09 -6.47 12.43
N ILE A 137 9.91 -7.12 12.39
CA ILE A 137 9.58 -8.18 13.36
C ILE A 137 10.09 -9.53 12.87
N ARG A 138 9.92 -9.83 11.58
CA ARG A 138 10.35 -11.09 10.96
C ARG A 138 11.15 -10.87 9.67
N PRO A 139 12.33 -10.21 9.75
CA PRO A 139 13.17 -9.90 8.59
C PRO A 139 13.62 -11.15 7.82
N GLY A 140 13.63 -12.32 8.47
CA GLY A 140 13.92 -13.59 7.81
C GLY A 140 12.96 -13.96 6.67
N LEU A 141 11.77 -13.34 6.59
CA LEU A 141 10.84 -13.49 5.46
C LEU A 141 11.37 -12.86 4.16
N MET A 142 12.25 -11.87 4.26
CA MET A 142 12.80 -11.16 3.11
C MET A 142 13.95 -11.91 2.44
N ASN A 143 14.57 -12.87 3.14
CA ASN A 143 15.69 -13.65 2.65
C ASN A 143 15.28 -14.56 1.48
N SER A 144 16.28 -14.97 0.69
CA SER A 144 16.08 -15.96 -0.36
C SER A 144 16.27 -17.37 0.18
N ASP A 145 15.43 -18.30 -0.25
CA ASP A 145 15.60 -19.73 0.07
C ASP A 145 16.66 -20.37 -0.87
N SER A 146 17.11 -19.65 -1.92
CA SER A 146 18.12 -20.09 -2.89
C SER A 146 19.58 -20.02 -2.37
N GLY A 147 19.84 -20.60 -1.20
CA GLY A 147 21.19 -20.96 -0.75
C GLY A 147 21.69 -22.24 -1.43
N PRO A 148 23.02 -22.47 -1.56
CA PRO A 148 23.50 -23.78 -2.02
C PRO A 148 22.95 -24.85 -1.07
N SER A 149 22.44 -25.95 -1.62
CA SER A 149 22.14 -27.13 -0.83
C SER A 149 23.44 -27.54 -0.14
N THR A 150 23.57 -27.29 1.16
CA THR A 150 24.61 -27.93 1.96
C THR A 150 24.22 -29.38 2.17
N GLY A 151 24.19 -30.15 1.08
CA GLY A 151 24.37 -31.59 1.08
C GLY A 151 25.85 -31.89 1.33
N ALA A 152 26.37 -31.44 2.47
CA ALA A 152 27.64 -31.92 2.96
C ALA A 152 27.35 -33.25 3.67
N THR A 153 27.31 -34.33 2.89
CA THR A 153 27.49 -35.68 3.41
C THR A 153 28.76 -35.67 4.26
N LYS A 154 28.60 -35.71 5.58
CA LYS A 154 29.68 -35.99 6.52
C LYS A 154 30.22 -37.37 6.15
N LYS A 155 31.29 -37.43 5.36
CA LYS A 155 32.15 -38.62 5.30
C LYS A 155 32.95 -38.64 6.59
N THR A 156 32.46 -39.40 7.57
CA THR A 156 33.30 -39.91 8.65
C THR A 156 34.29 -40.88 8.03
N LEU A 157 35.56 -40.47 8.03
CA LEU A 157 36.71 -41.38 8.02
C LEU A 157 37.03 -41.76 9.47
#